data_AF-A0A7W3MXB7-F1
#
_entry.id   AF-A0A7W3MXB7-F1
#
_cell.length_a   1.000
_cell.length_b   1.000
_cell.length_c   1.000
_cell.angle_alpha   90.00
_cell.angle_beta   90.00
_cell.angle_gamma   90.00
#
_symmetry.space_group_name_H-M   'P 1'
#
loop_
_entity.id
_entity.type
_entity.pdbx_description
1 polymer ?
#
loop_
_entity_poly.entity_id
_entity_poly.type
_entity_poly.pdbx_seq_one_letter_code
_entity_poly.pdbx_strand_id
1 'polypeptide(L)' 'MSNEQQGEVLCMDRVDAHPDAHRATEPDEESVLRELYGEPGEDGVYAGEGRS' A
#
# COMPACT_ATOMS: atom_id res chain seq x y z
N MET A 1 -24.45 -8.96 -23.03
CA MET A 1 -23.66 -8.16 -22.07
C MET A 1 -24.48 -6.94 -21.74
N SER A 2 -24.61 -6.61 -20.46
CA SER A 2 -25.30 -5.38 -20.04
C SER A 2 -24.49 -4.14 -20.43
N ASN A 3 -25.13 -2.97 -20.46
CA ASN A 3 -24.46 -1.69 -20.71
C ASN A 3 -23.32 -1.42 -19.70
N GLU A 4 -23.48 -1.89 -18.47
CA GLU A 4 -22.49 -1.73 -17.40
C GLU A 4 -21.24 -2.58 -17.65
N GLN A 5 -21.42 -3.85 -18.06
CA GLN A 5 -20.32 -4.74 -18.42
C GLN A 5 -19.52 -4.24 -19.63
N GLN A 6 -20.18 -3.54 -20.57
CA GLN A 6 -19.48 -2.90 -21.70
C GLN A 6 -18.63 -1.72 -21.24
N GLY A 7 -19.11 -0.93 -20.27
CA GLY A 7 -18.35 0.19 -19.70
C GLY A 7 -17.09 -0.27 -18.94
N GLU A 8 -17.18 -1.37 -18.20
CA GLU A 8 -16.03 -1.93 -17.46
C GLU A 8 -14.90 -2.37 -18.40
N VAL A 9 -15.21 -3.09 -19.48
CA VAL A 9 -14.22 -3.58 -20.46
C VAL A 9 -13.48 -2.41 -21.12
N LEU A 10 -14.19 -1.31 -21.42
CA LEU A 10 -13.60 -0.10 -22.00
C LEU A 10 -12.69 0.67 -21.05
N CYS A 11 -12.69 0.36 -19.75
CA CYS A 11 -11.82 1.00 -18.76
C CYS A 11 -10.57 0.15 -18.44
N MET A 12 -10.48 -1.08 -18.95
CA MET A 12 -9.37 -1.99 -18.65
C MET A 12 -8.02 -1.49 -19.19
N ASP A 13 -8.02 -0.66 -20.23
CA ASP A 13 -6.83 0.01 -20.78
C ASP A 13 -6.22 1.06 -19.84
N ARG A 14 -6.94 1.43 -18.77
CA ARG A 14 -6.49 2.38 -17.75
C ARG A 14 -5.91 1.70 -16.51
N VAL A 15 -6.08 0.39 -16.38
CA VAL A 15 -5.52 -0.40 -15.27
C VAL A 15 -4.03 -0.59 -15.54
N ASP A 16 -3.19 -0.31 -14.55
CA ASP A 16 -1.73 -0.44 -14.63
C ASP A 16 -1.09 0.27 -15.84
N ALA A 17 -1.69 1.38 -16.27
CA ALA A 17 -1.22 2.16 -17.41
C ALA A 17 0.21 2.71 -17.23
N HIS A 18 0.67 2.85 -15.98
CA HIS A 18 2.03 3.26 -15.68
C HIS A 18 2.97 2.04 -15.72
N PRO A 19 4.09 2.09 -16.47
CA PRO A 19 5.00 0.94 -16.62
C PRO A 19 5.63 0.49 -15.30
N ASP A 20 5.70 1.40 -14.32
CA ASP A 20 6.20 1.13 -12.97
C ASP A 20 5.08 0.96 -11.94
N ALA A 21 3.83 0.73 -12.34
CA ALA A 21 2.72 0.52 -11.39
C ALA A 21 2.99 -0.65 -10.42
N HIS A 22 3.81 -1.61 -10.83
CA HIS A 22 4.23 -2.76 -10.01
C HIS A 22 5.47 -2.48 -9.15
N ARG A 23 6.13 -1.34 -9.31
CA ARG A 23 7.31 -0.99 -8.50
C ARG A 23 6.85 -0.33 -7.22
N ALA A 24 7.36 -0.83 -6.09
CA ALA A 24 7.24 -0.13 -4.82
C ALA A 24 7.91 1.26 -4.95
N THR A 25 7.13 2.31 -4.72
CA THR A 25 7.61 3.69 -4.73
C THR A 25 8.05 4.17 -3.35
N GLU A 26 7.66 3.43 -2.31
CA GLU A 26 7.92 3.76 -0.91
C GLU A 26 8.65 2.59 -0.23
N PRO A 27 9.42 2.87 0.85
CA PRO A 27 9.97 1.82 1.70
C PRO A 27 8.88 0.92 2.26
N ASP A 28 9.24 -0.31 2.61
CA ASP A 28 8.32 -1.22 3.26
C ASP A 28 7.85 -0.65 4.62
N GLU A 29 6.63 -1.00 5.00
CA GLU A 29 6.00 -0.53 6.23
C GLU A 29 6.86 -0.83 7.46
N GLU A 30 7.53 -1.99 7.51
CA GLU A 30 8.38 -2.38 8.63
C GLU A 30 9.60 -1.46 8.77
N SER A 31 10.28 -1.12 7.67
CA SER A 31 11.36 -0.14 7.64
C SER A 31 10.90 1.24 8.14
N VAL A 32 9.72 1.70 7.67
CA VAL A 32 9.14 2.98 8.09
C VAL A 32 8.81 2.96 9.59
N LEU A 33 8.18 1.88 10.07
CA LEU A 33 7.78 1.75 11.48
C LEU A 33 9.00 1.70 12.41
N ARG A 34 10.08 1.01 12.02
CA ARG A 34 11.32 1.00 12.79
C ARG A 34 12.01 2.35 12.84
N GLU A 35 12.01 3.08 11.73
CA GLU A 35 12.56 4.44 11.68
C GLU A 35 11.79 5.39 12.61
N LEU A 36 10.46 5.29 12.64
CA LEU A 36 9.60 6.16 13.44
C LEU A 36 9.56 5.80 14.92
N TYR A 37 9.49 4.50 15.25
CA TYR A 37 9.15 4.03 16.60
C TYR A 37 10.23 3.15 17.25
N GLY A 38 11.32 2.84 16.54
CA GLY A 38 12.35 1.90 17.00
C GLY A 38 11.90 0.44 16.86
N GLU A 39 12.50 -0.47 17.62
CA GLU A 39 12.14 -1.90 17.54
C GLU A 39 10.73 -2.15 18.12
N PRO A 40 9.97 -3.10 17.55
CA PRO A 40 8.66 -3.47 18.10
C PRO A 40 8.80 -4.11 19.48
N GLY A 41 7.71 -4.08 20.25
CA GLY A 41 7.61 -4.79 21.53
C GLY A 41 7.69 -6.31 21.37
N GLU A 42 7.71 -7.02 22.50
CA GLU A 42 7.70 -8.50 22.52
C GLU A 42 6.44 -9.11 21.85
N ASP A 43 5.37 -8.33 21.75
CA ASP A 43 4.13 -8.64 21.05
C ASP A 43 4.19 -8.33 19.55
N GLY A 44 5.30 -7.79 19.04
CA GLY A 44 5.47 -7.36 17.66
C GLY A 44 4.82 -6.00 17.36
N VAL A 45 4.35 -5.26 18.37
CA VAL A 45 3.63 -3.99 18.18
C VAL A 45 4.56 -2.80 18.42
N TYR A 46 4.55 -1.85 17.49
CA TYR A 46 5.21 -0.56 17.67
C TYR A 46 4.38 0.33 18.60
N ALA A 47 4.99 0.81 19.69
CA ALA A 47 4.34 1.74 20.59
C ALA A 47 4.30 3.13 19.93
N GLY A 48 3.12 3.53 19.43
CA GLY A 48 2.93 4.85 18.82
C GLY A 48 3.29 6.01 19.76
N GLU A 49 3.51 7.20 19.20
CA GLU A 49 3.74 8.45 19.95
C GLU A 49 2.56 8.72 20.89
N GLY A 50 2.67 8.31 22.16
CA GLY A 50 1.58 8.44 23.13
C GLY A 50 1.65 7.49 24.32
N ARG A 51 2.55 6.50 24.31
CA ARG A 51 2.90 5.74 25.51
C ARG A 51 4.07 6.41 26.23
N SER A 52 3.76 7.47 26.99
CA SER A 52 4.64 8.05 28.02
C SER A 52 4.50 7.30 29.34
#